data_AF-A0A1Y3BFH2-F1
#
_entry.id   AF-A0A1Y3BFH2-F1
#
_cell.length_a   1.000
_cell.length_b   1.000
_cell.length_c   1.000
_cell.angle_alpha   90.00
_cell.angle_beta   90.00
_cell.angle_gamma   90.00
#
_symmetry.space_group_name_H-M   'P 1'
#
loop_
_entity.id
_entity.type
_entity.pdbx_description
1 polymer ?
#
loop_
_entity_poly.entity_id
_entity_poly.type
_entity_poly.pdbx_seq_one_letter_code
_entity_poly.pdbx_strand_id
1 'polypeptide(L)'
;MIRSKPFNEQQMFPSSNTKQSQEKHQFSENLSTNLDHILTRGIKAKKRHEIQQLCKLIPAVMNKFDNNLDIIDFGSGKCHLSRILGLCYGFKVFCIEAKSENLTGAVKREDKVLKALKKYKRFDVCEEEFPVKANCFLTKENRIDELFGDKITRPHLLLGLHACGSLSNLVLEEFATNP
;
A
#
# COMPACT_ATOMS: atom_id res chain seq x y z
N MET A 1 -25.46 6.39 61.68
CA MET A 1 -25.69 5.09 61.02
C MET A 1 -26.07 5.36 59.57
N ILE A 2 -25.06 5.49 58.69
CA ILE A 2 -25.22 5.97 57.31
C ILE A 2 -25.53 4.75 56.44
N ARG A 3 -26.72 4.72 55.83
CA ARG A 3 -27.09 3.74 54.80
C ARG A 3 -26.44 4.14 53.48
N SER A 4 -25.49 3.35 53.00
CA SER A 4 -24.89 3.44 51.68
C SER A 4 -25.94 3.18 50.60
N LYS A 5 -26.05 4.09 49.61
CA LYS A 5 -26.80 3.86 48.38
C LYS A 5 -26.03 2.86 47.50
N PRO A 6 -26.71 1.98 46.74
CA PRO A 6 -26.04 1.07 45.83
C PRO A 6 -25.41 1.85 44.66
N PHE A 7 -24.17 1.48 44.35
CA PHE A 7 -23.38 1.96 43.22
C PHE A 7 -24.04 1.51 41.92
N ASN A 8 -24.43 2.47 41.07
CA ASN A 8 -25.03 2.19 39.77
C ASN A 8 -23.91 2.18 38.71
N GLU A 9 -23.59 1.01 38.18
CA GLU A 9 -22.46 0.75 37.27
C GLU A 9 -22.62 1.31 35.83
N GLN A 10 -23.58 2.21 35.59
CA GLN A 10 -23.92 2.71 34.25
C GLN A 10 -23.44 4.15 33.95
N GLN A 11 -22.52 4.70 34.74
CA GLN A 11 -21.92 6.00 34.44
C GLN A 11 -20.40 5.95 34.59
N MET A 12 -19.68 5.33 33.65
CA MET A 12 -18.22 5.49 33.53
C MET A 12 -17.63 4.98 32.20
N PHE A 13 -18.33 5.06 31.06
CA PHE A 13 -17.64 5.02 29.76
C PHE A 13 -18.37 5.92 28.76
N PRO A 14 -17.75 6.99 28.22
CA PRO A 14 -18.26 7.61 27.02
C PRO A 14 -18.20 6.54 25.93
N SER A 15 -19.38 6.21 25.40
CA SER A 15 -19.56 5.42 24.19
C SER A 15 -18.59 5.94 23.12
N SER A 16 -17.51 5.20 22.90
CA SER A 16 -16.52 5.54 21.89
C SER A 16 -17.22 5.45 20.55
N ASN A 17 -17.52 6.63 20.00
CA ASN A 17 -17.95 6.84 18.63
C ASN A 17 -17.29 5.81 17.72
N THR A 18 -18.12 5.00 17.08
CA THR A 18 -17.81 4.26 15.87
C THR A 18 -17.09 5.23 14.94
N LYS A 19 -15.77 5.08 14.77
CA LYS A 19 -15.10 5.65 13.61
C LYS A 19 -15.81 5.02 12.43
N GLN A 20 -16.70 5.77 11.77
CA GLN A 20 -17.17 5.42 10.45
C GLN A 20 -15.91 5.18 9.62
N SER A 21 -15.61 3.92 9.35
CA SER A 21 -14.63 3.54 8.34
C SER A 21 -15.16 4.13 7.04
N GLN A 22 -14.65 5.30 6.67
CA GLN A 22 -14.94 5.90 5.38
C GLN A 22 -14.56 4.85 4.33
N GLU A 23 -15.53 4.43 3.50
CA GLU A 23 -15.29 3.46 2.44
C GLU A 23 -14.17 3.99 1.53
N LYS A 24 -13.00 3.35 1.57
CA LYS A 24 -11.90 3.68 0.68
C LYS A 24 -12.35 3.40 -0.75
N HIS A 25 -12.02 4.31 -1.67
CA HIS A 25 -12.38 4.15 -3.08
C HIS A 25 -11.64 2.97 -3.70
N GLN A 26 -12.39 1.92 -3.98
CA GLN A 26 -11.88 0.77 -4.70
C GLN A 26 -11.58 1.17 -6.15
N PHE A 27 -10.34 0.94 -6.58
CA PHE A 27 -9.88 1.27 -7.92
C PHE A 27 -10.73 0.54 -8.97
N SER A 28 -11.47 1.29 -9.80
CA SER A 28 -12.49 0.75 -10.70
C SER A 28 -11.89 0.20 -12.00
N GLU A 29 -12.45 -0.91 -12.48
CA GLU A 29 -12.08 -1.54 -13.76
C GLU A 29 -12.32 -0.61 -14.96
N ASN A 30 -13.35 0.23 -14.88
CA ASN A 30 -13.73 1.11 -15.99
C ASN A 30 -12.95 2.44 -16.00
N LEU A 31 -12.05 2.67 -15.03
CA LEU A 31 -11.40 3.97 -14.79
C LEU A 31 -12.39 5.15 -14.79
N SER A 32 -13.65 4.89 -14.43
CA SER A 32 -14.74 5.83 -14.64
C SER A 32 -14.72 7.00 -13.66
N THR A 33 -13.84 6.95 -12.65
CA THR A 33 -13.73 8.02 -11.66
C THR A 33 -12.57 8.97 -11.98
N ASN A 34 -12.75 10.22 -11.58
CA ASN A 34 -11.67 11.21 -11.65
C ASN A 34 -10.41 10.75 -10.89
N LEU A 35 -10.57 9.96 -9.83
CA LEU A 35 -9.45 9.38 -9.10
C LEU A 35 -8.66 8.38 -9.94
N ASP A 36 -9.35 7.46 -10.62
CA ASP A 36 -8.66 6.47 -11.46
C ASP A 36 -7.87 7.14 -12.60
N HIS A 37 -8.43 8.20 -13.20
CA HIS A 37 -7.71 9.04 -14.16
C HIS A 37 -6.50 9.74 -13.53
N ILE A 38 -6.66 10.32 -12.33
CA ILE A 38 -5.57 10.94 -11.58
C ILE A 38 -4.47 9.93 -11.24
N LEU A 39 -4.78 8.67 -10.97
CA LEU A 39 -3.78 7.64 -10.62
C LEU A 39 -3.09 7.04 -11.84
N THR A 40 -3.83 6.88 -12.94
CA THR A 40 -3.34 6.19 -14.15
C THR A 40 -2.72 7.10 -15.20
N ARG A 41 -2.78 8.43 -15.00
CA ARG A 41 -2.17 9.41 -15.93
C ARG A 41 -0.68 9.12 -16.14
N GLY A 42 -0.30 9.00 -17.42
CA GLY A 42 1.07 8.73 -17.85
C GLY A 42 1.44 7.24 -17.90
N ILE A 43 0.53 6.34 -17.54
CA ILE A 43 0.74 4.89 -17.66
C ILE A 43 0.28 4.43 -19.05
N LYS A 44 1.17 3.73 -19.78
CA LYS A 44 0.88 3.09 -21.08
C LYS A 44 -0.26 2.07 -20.93
N ALA A 45 -1.05 1.89 -21.99
CA ALA A 45 -2.24 1.03 -21.99
C ALA A 45 -1.97 -0.40 -21.48
N LYS A 46 -0.91 -1.07 -21.97
CA LYS A 46 -0.54 -2.42 -21.51
C LYS A 46 -0.25 -2.47 -20.01
N LYS A 47 0.63 -1.59 -19.53
CA LYS A 47 1.00 -1.53 -18.11
C LYS A 47 -0.20 -1.20 -17.22
N ARG A 48 -1.11 -0.35 -17.71
CA ARG A 48 -2.37 -0.04 -17.03
C ARG A 48 -3.24 -1.28 -16.90
N HIS A 49 -3.42 -2.04 -17.97
CA HIS A 49 -4.19 -3.29 -17.95
C HIS A 49 -3.61 -4.30 -16.95
N GLU A 50 -2.29 -4.51 -16.95
CA GLU A 50 -1.63 -5.42 -16.01
C GLU A 50 -1.82 -4.97 -14.54
N ILE A 51 -1.69 -3.67 -14.27
CA ILE A 51 -1.97 -3.09 -12.94
C ILE A 51 -3.42 -3.35 -12.54
N GLN A 52 -4.38 -3.16 -13.44
CA GLN A 52 -5.79 -3.43 -13.15
C GLN A 52 -6.00 -4.89 -12.75
N GLN A 53 -5.40 -5.85 -13.46
CA GLN A 53 -5.55 -7.27 -13.10
C GLN A 53 -4.96 -7.58 -11.72
N LEU A 54 -3.78 -7.05 -11.41
CA LEU A 54 -3.18 -7.24 -10.08
C LEU A 54 -4.01 -6.59 -8.97
N CYS A 55 -4.59 -5.41 -9.21
CA CYS A 55 -5.49 -4.77 -8.25
C CYS A 55 -6.77 -5.57 -7.98
N LYS A 56 -7.18 -6.49 -8.87
CA LYS A 56 -8.29 -7.43 -8.58
C LYS A 56 -7.83 -8.60 -7.72
N LEU A 57 -6.63 -9.12 -8.00
CA LEU A 57 -6.11 -10.33 -7.37
C LEU A 57 -5.59 -10.06 -5.94
N ILE A 58 -4.82 -8.99 -5.75
CA ILE A 58 -4.12 -8.72 -4.49
C ILE A 58 -5.10 -8.62 -3.31
N PRO A 59 -6.21 -7.87 -3.37
CA PRO A 59 -7.17 -7.83 -2.27
C PRO A 59 -7.76 -9.21 -1.92
N ALA A 60 -7.99 -10.06 -2.91
CA ALA A 60 -8.46 -11.43 -2.67
C ALA A 60 -7.41 -12.28 -1.94
N VAL A 61 -6.12 -12.07 -2.21
CA VAL A 61 -5.02 -12.70 -1.46
C VAL A 61 -4.95 -12.11 -0.05
N MET A 62 -4.92 -10.78 0.09
CA MET A 62 -4.84 -10.08 1.38
C MET A 62 -5.97 -10.47 2.33
N ASN A 63 -7.20 -10.63 1.82
CA ASN A 63 -8.36 -11.06 2.60
C ASN A 63 -8.22 -12.48 3.18
N LYS A 64 -7.44 -13.38 2.56
CA LYS A 64 -7.17 -14.71 3.13
C LYS A 64 -6.29 -14.66 4.38
N PHE A 65 -5.65 -13.52 4.63
CA PHE A 65 -4.77 -13.27 5.76
C PHE A 65 -5.28 -12.09 6.61
N ASP A 66 -6.60 -11.85 6.62
CA ASP A 66 -7.24 -10.78 7.40
C ASP A 66 -6.64 -9.38 7.16
N ASN A 67 -6.11 -9.12 5.95
CA ASN A 67 -5.37 -7.92 5.58
C ASN A 67 -4.16 -7.62 6.49
N ASN A 68 -3.60 -8.66 7.13
CA ASN A 68 -2.49 -8.59 8.05
C ASN A 68 -1.15 -8.93 7.37
N LEU A 69 -0.95 -8.44 6.14
CA LEU A 69 0.32 -8.55 5.43
C LEU A 69 0.86 -7.16 5.09
N ASP A 70 2.19 -7.02 5.13
CA ASP A 70 2.90 -5.93 4.46
C ASP A 70 3.20 -6.37 3.01
N ILE A 71 3.21 -5.45 2.03
CA ILE A 71 3.50 -5.80 0.62
C ILE A 71 4.89 -5.31 0.25
N ILE A 72 5.71 -6.17 -0.34
CA ILE A 72 7.02 -5.79 -0.88
C ILE A 72 6.99 -5.89 -2.41
N ASP A 73 7.07 -4.76 -3.10
CA ASP A 73 7.04 -4.61 -4.56
C ASP A 73 8.46 -4.46 -5.12
N PHE A 74 8.96 -5.56 -5.68
CA PHE A 74 10.29 -5.69 -6.28
C PHE A 74 10.32 -5.15 -7.71
N GLY A 75 11.31 -4.31 -8.02
CA GLY A 75 11.41 -3.68 -9.34
C GLY A 75 10.21 -2.77 -9.62
N SER A 76 9.76 -2.06 -8.58
CA SER A 76 8.52 -1.25 -8.58
C SER A 76 8.51 -0.14 -9.64
N GLY A 77 9.67 0.24 -10.20
CA GLY A 77 9.82 1.32 -11.15
C GLY A 77 9.33 2.63 -10.54
N LYS A 78 8.30 3.24 -11.16
CA LYS A 78 7.72 4.52 -10.70
C LYS A 78 6.61 4.35 -9.65
N CYS A 79 6.55 3.17 -9.01
CA CYS A 79 5.59 2.80 -7.96
C CYS A 79 4.13 3.03 -8.36
N HIS A 80 3.75 2.71 -9.61
CA HIS A 80 2.38 2.93 -10.08
C HIS A 80 1.39 1.99 -9.41
N LEU A 81 1.68 0.69 -9.40
CA LEU A 81 0.87 -0.34 -8.76
C LEU A 81 0.81 -0.10 -7.25
N SER A 82 1.97 -0.01 -6.62
CA SER A 82 2.16 0.21 -5.19
C SER A 82 1.43 1.45 -4.66
N ARG A 83 1.43 2.55 -5.41
CA ARG A 83 0.64 3.75 -5.06
C ARG A 83 -0.88 3.51 -5.13
N ILE A 84 -1.36 2.75 -6.11
CA ILE A 84 -2.78 2.42 -6.20
C ILE A 84 -3.18 1.50 -5.04
N LEU A 85 -2.35 0.51 -4.70
CA LEU A 85 -2.58 -0.38 -3.56
C LEU A 85 -2.65 0.39 -2.24
N GLY A 86 -1.74 1.33 -2.01
CA GLY A 86 -1.78 2.19 -0.82
C GLY A 86 -3.02 3.09 -0.77
N LEU A 87 -3.27 3.88 -1.81
CA LEU A 87 -4.33 4.90 -1.80
C LEU A 87 -5.75 4.33 -1.93
N CYS A 88 -5.95 3.29 -2.73
CA CYS A 88 -7.28 2.75 -3.00
C CYS A 88 -7.67 1.62 -2.06
N TYR A 89 -6.69 0.87 -1.53
CA TYR A 89 -6.93 -0.30 -0.69
C TYR A 89 -6.40 -0.15 0.73
N GLY A 90 -5.59 0.87 1.01
CA GLY A 90 -5.01 1.09 2.33
C GLY A 90 -3.91 0.10 2.71
N PHE A 91 -3.33 -0.63 1.74
CA PHE A 91 -2.27 -1.58 2.02
C PHE A 91 -0.95 -0.87 2.28
N LYS A 92 -0.16 -1.37 3.25
CA LYS A 92 1.19 -0.88 3.51
C LYS A 92 2.13 -1.51 2.48
N VAL A 93 2.71 -0.68 1.61
CA VAL A 93 3.54 -1.17 0.50
C VAL A 93 4.96 -0.59 0.57
N PHE A 94 5.93 -1.47 0.42
CA PHE A 94 7.36 -1.19 0.38
C PHE A 94 7.87 -1.43 -1.04
N CYS A 95 8.56 -0.46 -1.61
CA CYS A 95 9.01 -0.46 -3.00
C CYS A 95 10.52 -0.56 -3.05
N ILE A 96 11.03 -1.53 -3.82
CA ILE A 96 12.46 -1.63 -4.11
C ILE A 96 12.69 -1.33 -5.59
N GLU A 97 13.61 -0.42 -5.88
CA GLU A 97 13.93 -0.01 -7.24
C GLU A 97 15.40 0.41 -7.35
N ALA A 98 16.09 -0.12 -8.36
CA ALA A 98 17.50 0.18 -8.60
C ALA A 98 17.72 1.57 -9.19
N LYS A 99 16.85 2.04 -10.09
CA LYS A 99 17.04 3.31 -10.80
C LYS A 99 16.45 4.47 -10.02
N SER A 100 17.31 5.35 -9.51
CA SER A 100 16.90 6.50 -8.69
C SER A 100 16.00 7.50 -9.47
N GLU A 101 16.10 7.56 -10.80
CA GLU A 101 15.25 8.40 -11.64
C GLU A 101 13.80 7.93 -11.62
N ASN A 102 13.57 6.62 -11.50
CA ASN A 102 12.24 6.06 -11.38
C ASN A 102 11.59 6.47 -10.04
N LEU A 103 12.33 6.39 -8.94
CA LEU A 103 11.86 6.81 -7.62
C LEU A 103 11.65 8.32 -7.54
N THR A 104 12.55 9.12 -8.11
CA THR A 104 12.37 10.58 -8.23
C THR A 104 11.09 10.90 -9.00
N GLY A 105 10.84 10.17 -10.10
CA GLY A 105 9.60 10.27 -10.86
C GLY A 105 8.37 9.85 -10.07
N ALA A 106 8.49 8.84 -9.21
CA ALA A 106 7.43 8.37 -8.32
C ALA A 106 7.05 9.45 -7.30
N VAL A 107 8.02 10.04 -6.60
CA VAL A 107 7.79 11.10 -5.60
C VAL A 107 7.12 12.32 -6.24
N LYS A 108 7.66 12.82 -7.37
CA LYS A 108 7.03 13.92 -8.13
C LYS A 108 5.60 13.61 -8.56
N ARG A 109 5.28 12.34 -8.77
CA ARG A 109 3.94 11.90 -9.14
C ARG A 109 3.01 11.86 -7.94
N GLU A 110 3.50 11.44 -6.79
CA GLU A 110 2.77 11.42 -5.51
C GLU A 110 2.36 12.83 -5.11
N ASP A 111 3.25 13.81 -5.18
CA ASP A 111 2.93 15.22 -4.96
C ASP A 111 1.76 15.70 -5.82
N LYS A 112 1.75 15.29 -7.10
CA LYS A 112 0.68 15.64 -8.05
C LYS A 112 -0.63 14.95 -7.70
N VAL A 113 -0.58 13.69 -7.27
CA VAL A 113 -1.77 12.95 -6.79
C VAL A 113 -2.32 13.61 -5.54
N LEU A 114 -1.48 13.86 -4.54
CA LEU A 114 -1.88 14.46 -3.27
C LEU A 114 -2.51 15.85 -3.48
N LYS A 115 -1.89 16.69 -4.32
CA LYS A 115 -2.46 18.00 -4.69
C LYS A 115 -3.80 17.88 -5.40
N ALA A 116 -3.98 16.88 -6.27
CA ALA A 116 -5.24 16.66 -6.96
C ALA A 116 -6.33 16.13 -6.01
N LEU A 117 -5.97 15.24 -5.08
CA LEU A 117 -6.87 14.67 -4.08
C LEU A 117 -7.36 15.70 -3.07
N LYS A 118 -6.46 16.56 -2.56
CA LYS A 118 -6.82 17.68 -1.67
C LYS A 118 -7.86 18.62 -2.31
N LYS A 119 -7.79 18.83 -3.62
CA LYS A 119 -8.80 19.62 -4.36
C LYS A 119 -10.14 18.91 -4.49
N TYR A 120 -10.13 17.57 -4.46
CA TYR A 120 -11.31 16.75 -4.71
C TYR A 120 -12.19 16.54 -3.45
N LYS A 121 -11.81 17.07 -2.28
CA LYS A 121 -12.56 17.13 -0.99
C LYS A 121 -13.20 15.83 -0.46
N ARG A 122 -13.02 14.69 -1.12
CA ARG A 122 -13.60 13.37 -0.72
C ARG A 122 -12.57 12.37 -0.17
N PHE A 123 -11.29 12.73 -0.13
CA PHE A 123 -10.23 11.85 0.37
C PHE A 123 -9.35 12.60 1.34
N ASP A 124 -9.41 12.20 2.61
CA ASP A 124 -8.39 12.55 3.59
C ASP A 124 -7.24 11.55 3.40
N VAL A 125 -6.33 11.86 2.48
CA VAL A 125 -5.17 11.01 2.22
C VAL A 125 -4.08 11.34 3.20
N CYS A 126 -3.72 10.35 4.01
CA CYS A 126 -2.59 10.41 4.91
C CYS A 126 -1.29 10.08 4.14
N GLU A 127 -0.16 10.69 4.50
CA GLU A 127 1.11 10.43 3.82
C GLU A 127 1.55 8.97 3.95
N GLU A 128 1.10 8.31 5.01
CA GLU A 128 1.29 6.89 5.33
C GLU A 128 0.62 5.95 4.32
N GLU A 129 -0.33 6.44 3.51
CA GLU A 129 -0.93 5.67 2.42
C GLU A 129 -0.05 5.62 1.16
N PHE A 130 1.03 6.40 1.11
CA PHE A 130 2.01 6.32 0.03
C PHE A 130 3.06 5.23 0.31
N PRO A 131 3.56 4.56 -0.74
CA PRO A 131 4.52 3.48 -0.56
C PRO A 131 5.85 3.99 -0.02
N VAL A 132 6.44 3.23 0.91
CA VAL A 132 7.82 3.44 1.38
C VAL A 132 8.77 2.98 0.29
N LYS A 133 9.85 3.72 0.01
CA LYS A 133 10.74 3.46 -1.15
C LYS A 133 12.19 3.25 -0.69
N ALA A 134 12.82 2.21 -1.21
CA ALA A 134 14.26 1.96 -1.08
C ALA A 134 14.90 2.01 -2.47
N ASN A 135 15.93 2.84 -2.63
CA ASN A 135 16.77 2.82 -3.83
C ASN A 135 17.87 1.78 -3.66
N CYS A 136 17.68 0.62 -4.29
CA CYS A 136 18.60 -0.51 -4.12
C CYS A 136 18.61 -1.37 -5.38
N PHE A 137 19.82 -1.70 -5.84
CA PHE A 137 20.00 -2.81 -6.77
C PHE A 137 20.11 -4.09 -5.94
N LEU A 138 19.09 -4.93 -6.00
CA LEU A 138 19.03 -6.14 -5.19
C LEU A 138 20.04 -7.20 -5.64
N THR A 139 20.71 -7.78 -4.65
CA THR A 139 21.62 -8.92 -4.70
C THR A 139 21.24 -9.92 -3.61
N LYS A 140 21.90 -11.09 -3.59
CA LYS A 140 21.63 -12.15 -2.59
C LYS A 140 22.00 -11.73 -1.16
N GLU A 141 22.90 -10.78 -1.03
CA GLU A 141 23.41 -10.28 0.24
C GLU A 141 22.48 -9.23 0.86
N ASN A 142 21.55 -8.66 0.09
CA ASN A 142 20.62 -7.68 0.62
C ASN A 142 19.56 -8.36 1.48
N ARG A 143 19.36 -7.83 2.69
CA ARG A 143 18.29 -8.24 3.59
C ARG A 143 17.17 -7.21 3.55
N ILE A 144 15.95 -7.66 3.30
CA ILE A 144 14.77 -6.79 3.23
C ILE A 144 14.58 -5.99 4.53
N ASP A 145 14.75 -6.64 5.67
CA ASP A 145 14.64 -6.00 6.99
C ASP A 145 15.66 -4.87 7.17
N GLU A 146 16.85 -4.97 6.59
CA GLU A 146 17.85 -3.91 6.64
C GLU A 146 17.47 -2.72 5.74
N LEU A 147 16.85 -2.98 4.59
CA LEU A 147 16.43 -1.93 3.65
C LEU A 147 15.32 -1.04 4.22
N PHE A 148 14.45 -1.60 5.06
CA PHE A 148 13.29 -0.89 5.58
C PHE A 148 13.31 -0.71 7.11
N GLY A 149 14.26 -1.32 7.81
CA GLY A 149 14.35 -1.35 9.27
C GLY A 149 13.08 -1.90 9.91
N ASP A 150 12.75 -1.38 11.09
CA ASP A 150 11.55 -1.76 11.86
C ASP A 150 10.22 -1.31 11.23
N LYS A 151 10.25 -0.79 9.98
CA LYS A 151 9.03 -0.37 9.29
C LYS A 151 8.24 -1.56 8.78
N ILE A 152 8.87 -2.68 8.45
CA ILE A 152 8.16 -3.93 8.14
C ILE A 152 7.80 -4.57 9.47
N THR A 153 6.51 -4.80 9.69
CA THR A 153 5.98 -5.16 11.01
C THR A 153 5.09 -6.40 10.98
N ARG A 154 4.81 -6.92 9.79
CA ARG A 154 3.90 -8.04 9.54
C ARG A 154 4.57 -9.03 8.60
N PRO A 155 4.09 -10.29 8.53
CA PRO A 155 4.43 -11.18 7.43
C PRO A 155 4.15 -10.50 6.08
N HIS A 156 4.88 -10.88 5.03
CA HIS A 156 4.91 -10.08 3.81
C HIS A 156 4.40 -10.85 2.59
N LEU A 157 3.64 -10.16 1.75
CA LEU A 157 3.33 -10.57 0.39
C LEU A 157 4.41 -10.02 -0.55
N LEU A 158 5.11 -10.92 -1.23
CA LEU A 158 6.08 -10.54 -2.25
C LEU A 158 5.35 -10.28 -3.59
N LEU A 159 5.67 -9.15 -4.22
CA LEU A 159 5.04 -8.68 -5.46
C LEU A 159 6.13 -8.25 -6.45
N GLY A 160 5.92 -8.51 -7.74
CA GLY A 160 6.80 -8.00 -8.78
C GLY A 160 6.10 -8.01 -10.13
N LEU A 161 5.58 -6.86 -10.56
CA LEU A 161 4.82 -6.77 -11.81
C LEU A 161 5.71 -7.09 -13.03
N HIS A 162 6.89 -6.46 -13.10
CA HIS A 162 7.87 -6.65 -14.17
C HIS A 162 9.24 -7.06 -13.61
N ALA A 163 9.25 -7.86 -12.54
CA ALA A 163 10.48 -8.45 -12.02
C ALA A 163 10.96 -9.52 -13.01
N CYS A 164 11.95 -9.19 -13.83
CA CYS A 164 12.48 -10.08 -14.86
C CYS A 164 13.96 -10.43 -14.62
N GLY A 165 14.39 -11.56 -15.18
CA GLY A 165 15.78 -12.02 -15.11
C GLY A 165 16.20 -12.40 -13.69
N SER A 166 17.39 -11.95 -13.28
CA SER A 166 17.95 -12.26 -11.95
C SER A 166 17.09 -11.77 -10.79
N LEU A 167 16.30 -10.70 -10.97
CA LEU A 167 15.41 -10.20 -9.93
C LEU A 167 14.32 -11.22 -9.57
N SER A 168 13.78 -11.96 -10.55
CA SER A 168 12.78 -13.01 -10.28
C SER A 168 13.36 -14.13 -9.41
N ASN A 169 14.64 -14.49 -9.63
CA ASN A 169 15.32 -15.51 -8.84
C ASN A 169 15.50 -15.04 -7.40
N LEU A 170 15.92 -13.79 -7.18
CA LEU A 170 16.07 -13.22 -5.85
C LEU A 170 14.73 -13.18 -5.08
N VAL A 171 13.62 -12.85 -5.76
CA VAL A 171 12.29 -12.87 -5.15
C VAL A 171 11.88 -14.28 -4.72
N LEU A 172 12.18 -15.30 -5.53
CA LEU A 172 11.90 -16.70 -5.18
C LEU A 172 12.80 -17.20 -4.05
N GLU A 173 14.07 -16.82 -4.03
CA GLU A 173 15.01 -17.12 -2.94
C GLU A 173 14.57 -16.47 -1.63
N GLU A 174 14.10 -15.22 -1.68
CA GLU A 174 13.52 -14.51 -0.53
C GLU A 174 12.30 -15.27 0.01
N PHE A 175 11.37 -15.68 -0.86
CA PHE A 175 10.22 -16.49 -0.47
C PHE A 175 10.62 -17.83 0.17
N ALA A 176 11.62 -18.51 -0.40
CA ALA A 176 12.07 -19.80 0.12
C ALA A 176 12.75 -19.69 1.49
N THR A 177 13.36 -18.54 1.78
CA THR A 177 14.07 -18.27 3.03
C THR A 177 13.13 -17.73 4.11
N ASN A 178 12.10 -16.97 3.71
CA ASN A 178 11.12 -16.33 4.59
C ASN A 178 9.68 -16.64 4.10
N PRO A 179 9.20 -17.90 4.28
CA PRO A 179 7.90 -18.35 3.74
C PRO A 179 6.67 -17.84 4.49
#